data_AF-A0A7X9DRP6-F1
#
_entry.id   AF-A0A7X9DRP6-F1
#
_cell.length_a   1.000
_cell.length_b   1.000
_cell.length_c   1.000
_cell.angle_alpha   90.00
_cell.angle_beta   90.00
_cell.angle_gamma   90.00
#
_symmetry.space_group_name_H-M   'P 1'
#
loop_
_entity.id
_entity.type
_entity.pdbx_description
1 polymer ?
#
loop_
_entity_poly.entity_id
_entity_poly.type
_entity_poly.pdbx_seq_one_letter_code
_entity_poly.pdbx_strand_id
1 'polypeptide(L)'
;TVRINFQPFWEKPPLFIWMQAASMHLFGINEFAARFPNAIAGVCTVFLLWFAGRRIFSTRFSILWITMYLGSLLPFFYFRSGIIDPWFNLFIFSGILFLVFFLEREKGEKGMFLLILSALSIGLAILTKGPVAVLILILTFIVWLVLNKFHINASVWHVIFYAFLVALTGGFWFLLQIANGNTDLVMEFIRYQIRLFSTQDAGHGGFFLYHVLVLLLGVFPASVLAIPVLVGKQETASSLQKQSVLWMQILFWIVLILFSIVKTKIVHYSSLCYFPLTFLAAYYVNALIEGRRNYPQWQHVWLWIQTVLLALVPALLILLIQNRSRLLATGWIRDPFAAGNLQAEVTFTGIEWMGGAVLLVFAAWSLLHFKSREYLRGTILRLIGTLAFTWFSMTFFTSRIEAFSQRAAIDFYKSKQNEKCLVMTLGFKSYANLYYAARTPEESRLTSLGEELYKGMAGIPVYAVTKISKKEKYLKMYPLLQVLYEKNGFVFMQVTPEKSTD
;
A
#
# COMPACT_ATOMS: atom_id res chain seq x y z
N THR A 1 -19.14 -16.65 0.64
CA THR A 1 -17.81 -16.63 1.29
C THR A 1 -16.74 -16.34 0.28
N VAL A 2 -15.73 -15.53 0.62
CA VAL A 2 -14.59 -15.27 -0.27
C VAL A 2 -13.75 -16.54 -0.43
N ARG A 3 -13.24 -16.77 -1.64
CA ARG A 3 -12.44 -17.94 -1.97
C ARG A 3 -11.18 -17.55 -2.74
N ILE A 4 -10.10 -18.29 -2.50
CA ILE A 4 -8.87 -18.26 -3.32
C ILE A 4 -8.62 -19.69 -3.78
N ASN A 5 -8.36 -19.89 -5.07
CA ASN A 5 -8.29 -21.23 -5.67
C ASN A 5 -9.52 -22.07 -5.27
N PHE A 6 -10.71 -21.46 -5.32
CA PHE A 6 -11.99 -22.07 -4.91
C PHE A 6 -12.07 -22.65 -3.49
N GLN A 7 -11.03 -22.45 -2.66
CA GLN A 7 -10.99 -22.81 -1.25
C GLN A 7 -11.41 -21.60 -0.40
N PRO A 8 -12.08 -21.80 0.76
CA PRO A 8 -12.42 -20.71 1.67
C PRO A 8 -11.20 -19.87 2.02
N PHE A 9 -11.32 -18.55 1.87
CA PHE A 9 -10.28 -17.60 2.26
C PHE A 9 -10.77 -16.78 3.45
N TRP A 10 -10.25 -17.12 4.62
CA TRP A 10 -10.67 -16.55 5.90
C TRP A 10 -9.67 -15.56 6.48
N GLU A 11 -8.49 -15.37 5.88
CA GLU A 11 -7.43 -14.52 6.45
C GLU A 11 -7.77 -13.02 6.47
N LYS A 12 -8.69 -12.58 5.60
CA LYS A 12 -9.10 -11.18 5.46
C LYS A 12 -10.62 -11.04 5.34
N PRO A 13 -11.19 -9.98 5.94
CA PRO A 13 -12.58 -9.58 5.68
C PRO A 13 -12.79 -9.20 4.20
N PRO A 14 -14.05 -9.19 3.72
CA PRO A 14 -14.30 -9.32 2.29
C PRO A 14 -14.44 -7.99 1.52
N LEU A 15 -14.52 -6.84 2.19
CA LEU A 15 -15.03 -5.60 1.55
C LEU A 15 -14.24 -5.21 0.30
N PHE A 16 -12.91 -5.21 0.38
CA PHE A 16 -12.09 -4.84 -0.77
C PHE A 16 -12.20 -5.86 -1.92
N ILE A 17 -12.34 -7.14 -1.59
CA ILE A 17 -12.51 -8.21 -2.58
C ILE A 17 -13.87 -8.10 -3.25
N TRP A 18 -14.92 -7.72 -2.51
CA TRP A 18 -16.23 -7.40 -3.10
C TRP A 18 -16.16 -6.20 -4.04
N MET A 19 -15.42 -5.15 -3.69
CA MET A 19 -15.19 -4.01 -4.59
C MET A 19 -14.47 -4.42 -5.87
N GLN A 20 -13.44 -5.27 -5.77
CA GLN A 20 -12.73 -5.78 -6.94
C GLN A 20 -13.62 -6.67 -7.80
N ALA A 21 -14.40 -7.57 -7.19
CA ALA A 21 -15.34 -8.43 -7.91
C ALA A 21 -16.42 -7.61 -8.64
N ALA A 22 -17.01 -6.61 -7.98
CA ALA A 22 -17.98 -5.71 -8.60
C ALA A 22 -17.35 -4.94 -9.77
N SER A 23 -16.10 -4.46 -9.61
CA SER A 23 -15.39 -3.79 -10.70
C SER A 23 -15.11 -4.71 -11.88
N MET A 24 -14.69 -5.96 -11.64
CA MET A 24 -14.48 -6.95 -12.69
C MET A 24 -15.77 -7.40 -13.37
N HIS A 25 -16.90 -7.34 -12.67
CA HIS A 25 -18.21 -7.57 -13.28
C HIS A 25 -18.59 -6.45 -14.26
N LEU A 26 -18.23 -5.20 -13.96
CA LEU A 26 -18.54 -4.05 -14.81
C LEU A 26 -17.57 -3.86 -15.99
N PHE A 27 -16.27 -4.09 -15.79
CA PHE A 27 -15.23 -3.78 -16.78
C PHE A 27 -14.52 -5.02 -17.35
N GLY A 28 -14.97 -6.22 -16.98
CA GLY A 28 -14.32 -7.48 -17.31
C GLY A 28 -13.13 -7.80 -16.39
N ILE A 29 -12.64 -9.04 -16.49
CA ILE A 29 -11.52 -9.53 -15.69
C ILE A 29 -10.20 -9.05 -16.33
N ASN A 30 -9.65 -7.96 -15.80
CA ASN A 30 -8.36 -7.41 -16.22
C ASN A 30 -7.70 -6.59 -15.09
N GLU A 31 -6.46 -6.18 -15.33
CA GLU A 31 -5.64 -5.44 -14.36
C GLU A 31 -6.20 -4.04 -14.06
N PHE A 32 -6.91 -3.42 -15.01
CA PHE A 32 -7.59 -2.15 -14.80
C PHE A 32 -8.73 -2.31 -13.78
N ALA A 33 -9.64 -3.25 -14.01
CA ALA A 33 -10.74 -3.54 -13.11
C ALA A 33 -10.27 -3.95 -11.71
N ALA A 34 -9.16 -4.70 -11.62
CA ALA A 34 -8.56 -5.07 -10.33
C ALA A 34 -8.07 -3.87 -9.51
N ARG A 35 -7.72 -2.75 -10.16
CA ARG A 35 -7.15 -1.53 -9.53
C ARG A 35 -8.14 -0.38 -9.47
N PHE A 36 -9.21 -0.41 -10.26
CA PHE A 36 -10.22 0.63 -10.33
C PHE A 36 -10.82 1.02 -8.97
N PRO A 37 -11.09 0.09 -8.03
CA PRO A 37 -11.53 0.47 -6.68
C PRO A 37 -10.57 1.44 -5.99
N ASN A 38 -9.25 1.27 -6.14
CA ASN A 38 -8.28 2.16 -5.52
C ASN A 38 -8.18 3.52 -6.23
N ALA A 39 -8.44 3.58 -7.52
CA ALA A 39 -8.59 4.86 -8.22
C ALA A 39 -9.75 5.69 -7.64
N ILE A 40 -10.89 5.02 -7.35
CA ILE A 40 -12.02 5.65 -6.66
C ILE A 40 -11.63 6.09 -5.23
N ALA A 41 -10.89 5.26 -4.49
CA ALA A 41 -10.38 5.66 -3.16
C ALA A 41 -9.54 6.94 -3.21
N GLY A 42 -8.75 7.13 -4.26
CA GLY A 42 -8.00 8.36 -4.51
C GLY A 42 -8.90 9.58 -4.71
N VAL A 43 -9.96 9.44 -5.49
CA VAL A 43 -10.96 10.50 -5.70
C VAL A 43 -11.68 10.83 -4.38
N CYS A 44 -12.16 9.82 -3.66
CA CYS A 44 -12.79 10.00 -2.34
C CYS A 44 -11.86 10.68 -1.34
N THR A 45 -10.56 10.33 -1.36
CA THR A 45 -9.53 10.98 -0.54
C THR A 45 -9.47 12.47 -0.85
N VAL A 46 -9.38 12.87 -2.12
CA VAL A 46 -9.34 14.30 -2.50
C VAL A 46 -10.56 15.07 -1.99
N PHE A 47 -11.77 14.52 -2.13
CA PHE A 47 -12.99 15.15 -1.61
C PHE A 47 -13.00 15.26 -0.08
N LEU A 48 -12.53 14.22 0.62
CA LEU A 48 -12.43 14.24 2.07
C LEU A 48 -11.44 15.31 2.54
N LEU A 49 -10.24 15.38 1.92
CA LEU A 49 -9.23 16.39 2.24
C LEU A 49 -9.74 17.81 1.94
N TRP A 50 -10.48 17.98 0.84
CA TRP A 50 -11.12 19.24 0.49
C TRP A 50 -12.11 19.71 1.57
N PHE A 51 -13.06 18.83 1.91
CA PHE A 51 -14.08 19.11 2.92
C PHE A 51 -13.44 19.42 4.28
N ALA A 52 -12.52 18.55 4.72
CA ALA A 52 -11.84 18.66 6.00
C ALA A 52 -11.00 19.92 6.10
N GLY A 53 -10.16 20.18 5.09
CA GLY A 53 -9.28 21.35 5.07
C GLY A 53 -10.05 22.67 5.11
N ARG A 54 -11.18 22.75 4.40
CA ARG A 54 -12.07 23.93 4.44
C ARG A 54 -12.73 24.11 5.80
N ARG A 55 -13.23 23.02 6.40
CA ARG A 55 -13.89 23.07 7.71
C ARG A 55 -12.92 23.43 8.84
N ILE A 56 -11.68 22.94 8.80
CA ILE A 56 -10.69 23.17 9.87
C ILE A 56 -10.05 24.55 9.73
N PHE A 57 -9.65 24.94 8.50
CA PHE A 57 -8.88 26.15 8.26
C PHE A 57 -9.52 27.04 7.20
N SER A 58 -9.37 26.69 5.92
CA SER A 58 -9.78 27.53 4.79
C SER A 58 -9.69 26.78 3.46
N THR A 59 -10.24 27.38 2.41
CA THR A 59 -10.07 26.94 1.01
C THR A 59 -8.61 26.87 0.58
N ARG A 60 -7.77 27.81 1.02
CA ARG A 60 -6.34 27.77 0.69
C ARG A 60 -5.67 26.55 1.31
N PHE A 61 -5.95 26.30 2.59
CA PHE A 61 -5.39 25.16 3.31
C PHE A 61 -5.81 23.82 2.68
N SER A 62 -7.08 23.68 2.28
CA SER A 62 -7.54 22.46 1.63
C SER A 62 -6.81 22.19 0.31
N ILE A 63 -6.59 23.22 -0.52
CA ILE A 63 -5.80 23.09 -1.76
C ILE A 63 -4.35 22.69 -1.44
N LEU A 64 -3.72 23.33 -0.44
CA LEU A 64 -2.37 22.97 -0.02
C LEU A 64 -2.30 21.51 0.44
N TRP A 65 -3.27 21.04 1.22
CA TRP A 65 -3.28 19.67 1.70
C TRP A 65 -3.47 18.64 0.57
N ILE A 66 -4.42 18.88 -0.33
CA ILE A 66 -4.64 18.03 -1.51
C ILE A 66 -3.39 17.97 -2.38
N THR A 67 -2.79 19.13 -2.66
CA THR A 67 -1.59 19.20 -3.51
C THR A 67 -0.37 18.59 -2.82
N MET A 68 -0.22 18.68 -1.50
CA MET A 68 0.80 17.95 -0.75
C MET A 68 0.57 16.44 -0.82
N TYR A 69 -0.67 15.98 -0.71
CA TYR A 69 -0.97 14.56 -0.81
C TYR A 69 -0.67 14.04 -2.22
N LEU A 70 -1.25 14.64 -3.25
CA LEU A 70 -1.10 14.19 -4.64
C LEU A 70 0.31 14.43 -5.21
N GLY A 71 1.00 15.49 -4.74
CA GLY A 71 2.34 15.84 -5.19
C GLY A 71 3.46 15.10 -4.46
N SER A 72 3.15 14.27 -3.45
CA SER A 72 4.10 13.38 -2.79
C SER A 72 4.16 12.02 -3.49
N LEU A 73 5.36 11.41 -3.51
CA LEU A 73 5.65 10.17 -4.26
C LEU A 73 4.70 9.01 -3.93
N LEU A 74 4.86 8.39 -2.75
CA LEU A 74 4.12 7.19 -2.37
C LEU A 74 2.60 7.42 -2.32
N PRO A 75 2.07 8.52 -1.77
CA PRO A 75 0.62 8.75 -1.77
C PRO A 75 0.02 8.77 -3.19
N PHE A 76 0.74 9.28 -4.20
CA PHE A 76 0.31 9.19 -5.59
C PHE A 76 0.37 7.77 -6.16
N PHE A 77 1.47 7.03 -5.89
CA PHE A 77 1.60 5.61 -6.27
C PHE A 77 0.52 4.73 -5.66
N TYR A 78 0.09 5.08 -4.46
CA TYR A 78 -0.76 4.28 -3.60
C TYR A 78 -2.11 3.92 -4.25
N PHE A 79 -2.76 4.89 -4.90
CA PHE A 79 -4.08 4.70 -5.51
C PHE A 79 -4.05 4.03 -6.89
N ARG A 80 -2.87 3.86 -7.48
CA ARG A 80 -2.68 3.12 -8.75
C ARG A 80 -2.34 1.64 -8.53
N SER A 81 -2.25 1.21 -7.27
CA SER A 81 -2.00 -0.17 -6.89
C SER A 81 -3.31 -0.98 -6.79
N GLY A 82 -3.21 -2.31 -6.69
CA GLY A 82 -4.34 -3.21 -6.41
C GLY A 82 -4.36 -3.74 -4.98
N ILE A 83 -3.72 -3.04 -4.04
CA ILE A 83 -3.60 -3.49 -2.63
C ILE A 83 -4.79 -3.01 -1.80
N ILE A 84 -5.02 -3.65 -0.65
CA ILE A 84 -6.17 -3.40 0.22
C ILE A 84 -6.08 -2.10 1.05
N ASP A 85 -4.86 -1.62 1.27
CA ASP A 85 -4.56 -0.56 2.23
C ASP A 85 -5.17 0.83 1.90
N PRO A 86 -5.34 1.28 0.64
CA PRO A 86 -5.97 2.57 0.33
C PRO A 86 -7.34 2.78 0.95
N TRP A 87 -8.25 1.81 0.80
CA TRP A 87 -9.57 1.87 1.42
C TRP A 87 -9.48 1.73 2.94
N PHE A 88 -8.65 0.81 3.43
CA PHE A 88 -8.45 0.61 4.87
C PHE A 88 -8.03 1.91 5.57
N ASN A 89 -7.04 2.60 5.02
CA ASN A 89 -6.53 3.83 5.59
C ASN A 89 -7.50 5.00 5.41
N LEU A 90 -8.16 5.11 4.26
CA LEU A 90 -9.18 6.13 4.03
C LEU A 90 -10.30 6.00 5.06
N PHE A 91 -10.76 4.78 5.35
CA PHE A 91 -11.79 4.53 6.35
C PHE A 91 -11.33 4.82 7.79
N ILE A 92 -10.12 4.42 8.18
CA ILE A 92 -9.57 4.78 9.50
C ILE A 92 -9.46 6.30 9.64
N PHE A 93 -8.89 6.94 8.62
CA PHE A 93 -8.67 8.38 8.62
C PHE A 93 -9.98 9.16 8.66
N SER A 94 -10.95 8.78 7.83
CA SER A 94 -12.31 9.35 7.84
C SER A 94 -12.97 9.17 9.20
N GLY A 95 -12.85 7.97 9.80
CA GLY A 95 -13.34 7.68 11.14
C GLY A 95 -12.79 8.65 12.17
N ILE A 96 -11.47 8.72 12.29
CA ILE A 96 -10.80 9.62 13.23
C ILE A 96 -11.17 11.08 12.97
N LEU A 97 -11.17 11.51 11.72
CA LEU A 97 -11.49 12.89 11.34
C LEU A 97 -12.91 13.29 11.73
N PHE A 98 -13.91 12.45 11.44
CA PHE A 98 -15.29 12.73 11.84
C PHE A 98 -15.48 12.65 13.36
N LEU A 99 -14.72 11.81 14.07
CA LEU A 99 -14.68 11.81 15.53
C LEU A 99 -14.15 13.14 16.07
N VAL A 100 -13.09 13.70 15.49
CA VAL A 100 -12.59 15.04 15.86
C VAL A 100 -13.67 16.10 15.65
N PHE A 101 -14.35 16.09 14.50
CA PHE A 101 -15.42 17.05 14.22
C PHE A 101 -16.61 16.88 15.16
N PHE A 102 -16.91 15.65 15.58
CA PHE A 102 -17.92 15.42 16.60
C PHE A 102 -17.49 15.99 17.95
N LEU A 103 -16.29 15.70 18.44
CA LEU A 103 -15.82 16.13 19.76
C LEU A 103 -15.67 17.65 19.86
N GLU A 104 -15.24 18.30 18.77
CA GLU A 104 -15.02 19.75 18.70
C GLU A 104 -16.20 20.54 18.11
N ARG A 105 -17.39 19.92 18.03
CA ARG A 105 -18.61 20.59 17.54
C ARG A 105 -19.06 21.70 18.49
N GLU A 106 -19.69 22.74 17.92
CA GLU A 106 -20.37 23.74 18.73
C GLU A 106 -21.62 23.15 19.41
N LYS A 107 -21.97 23.66 20.60
CA LYS A 107 -23.17 23.22 21.33
C LYS A 107 -24.41 23.56 20.49
N GLY A 108 -25.21 22.55 20.15
CA GLY A 108 -26.42 22.69 19.32
C GLY A 108 -26.26 22.22 17.87
N GLU A 109 -25.04 21.99 17.39
CA GLU A 109 -24.83 21.33 16.09
C GLU A 109 -25.34 19.88 16.12
N LYS A 110 -25.85 19.40 14.96
CA LYS A 110 -26.23 18.00 14.75
C LYS A 110 -24.99 17.09 14.68
N GLY A 111 -24.31 16.91 15.81
CA GLY A 111 -23.10 16.09 15.93
C GLY A 111 -23.33 14.60 15.69
N MET A 112 -24.55 14.11 15.88
CA MET A 112 -24.85 12.69 15.77
C MET A 112 -24.53 12.13 14.37
N PHE A 113 -24.74 12.92 13.32
CA PHE A 113 -24.39 12.51 11.96
C PHE A 113 -22.88 12.28 11.80
N LEU A 114 -22.05 13.15 12.39
CA LEU A 114 -20.59 12.98 12.39
C LEU A 114 -20.15 11.75 13.18
N LEU A 115 -20.80 11.49 14.32
CA LEU A 115 -20.54 10.29 15.12
C LEU A 115 -20.90 9.01 14.35
N ILE A 116 -22.04 9.01 13.64
CA ILE A 116 -22.46 7.91 12.77
C ILE A 116 -21.43 7.71 11.65
N LEU A 117 -21.07 8.76 10.91
CA LEU A 117 -20.07 8.67 9.84
C LEU A 117 -18.72 8.15 10.35
N SER A 118 -18.32 8.57 11.55
CA SER A 118 -17.12 8.07 12.21
C SER A 118 -17.22 6.56 12.47
N ALA A 119 -18.29 6.12 13.12
CA ALA A 119 -18.50 4.71 13.48
C ALA A 119 -18.60 3.81 12.25
N LEU A 120 -19.37 4.22 11.24
CA LEU A 120 -19.51 3.50 9.97
C LEU A 120 -18.16 3.39 9.26
N SER A 121 -17.36 4.46 9.22
CA SER A 121 -16.04 4.43 8.60
C SER A 121 -15.11 3.44 9.30
N ILE A 122 -15.04 3.45 10.65
CA ILE A 122 -14.23 2.48 11.39
C ILE A 122 -14.72 1.04 11.18
N GLY A 123 -16.04 0.82 11.15
CA GLY A 123 -16.60 -0.49 10.82
C GLY A 123 -16.24 -0.98 9.42
N LEU A 124 -16.29 -0.10 8.42
CA LEU A 124 -15.83 -0.41 7.06
C LEU A 124 -14.32 -0.71 7.01
N ALA A 125 -13.51 -0.04 7.84
CA ALA A 125 -12.09 -0.38 7.97
C ALA A 125 -11.89 -1.80 8.54
N ILE A 126 -12.68 -2.20 9.54
CA ILE A 126 -12.69 -3.57 10.06
C ILE A 126 -13.07 -4.54 8.95
N LEU A 127 -14.14 -4.25 8.21
CA LEU A 127 -14.62 -5.07 7.09
C LEU A 127 -13.65 -5.11 5.90
N THR A 128 -12.65 -4.24 5.88
CA THR A 128 -11.59 -4.21 4.89
C THR A 128 -10.42 -5.10 5.30
N LYS A 129 -9.74 -4.82 6.42
CA LYS A 129 -8.49 -5.52 6.78
C LYS A 129 -8.48 -6.15 8.18
N GLY A 130 -9.51 -5.90 8.98
CA GLY A 130 -9.70 -6.49 10.30
C GLY A 130 -9.39 -5.55 11.49
N PRO A 131 -9.10 -6.12 12.67
CA PRO A 131 -9.16 -5.41 13.96
C PRO A 131 -8.10 -4.34 14.17
N VAL A 132 -7.05 -4.28 13.33
CA VAL A 132 -5.99 -3.26 13.41
C VAL A 132 -6.57 -1.83 13.30
N ALA A 133 -7.69 -1.64 12.61
CA ALA A 133 -8.40 -0.36 12.57
C ALA A 133 -8.84 0.11 13.97
N VAL A 134 -9.41 -0.79 14.76
CA VAL A 134 -9.86 -0.50 16.13
C VAL A 134 -8.67 -0.23 17.04
N LEU A 135 -7.58 -1.00 16.88
CA LEU A 135 -6.35 -0.78 17.64
C LEU A 135 -5.80 0.64 17.41
N ILE A 136 -5.68 1.07 16.15
CA ILE A 136 -5.21 2.43 15.82
C ILE A 136 -6.15 3.48 16.40
N LEU A 137 -7.47 3.31 16.25
CA LEU A 137 -8.45 4.24 16.82
C LEU A 137 -8.31 4.37 18.34
N ILE A 138 -8.30 3.25 19.06
CA ILE A 138 -8.24 3.23 20.54
C ILE A 138 -6.93 3.85 21.02
N LEU A 139 -5.78 3.47 20.46
CA LEU A 139 -4.49 4.02 20.86
C LEU A 139 -4.42 5.54 20.59
N THR A 140 -4.90 5.98 19.43
CA THR A 140 -4.93 7.41 19.09
C THR A 140 -5.86 8.17 20.04
N PHE A 141 -7.05 7.63 20.32
CA PHE A 141 -8.02 8.24 21.23
C PHE A 141 -7.52 8.28 22.67
N ILE A 142 -6.90 7.22 23.19
CA ILE A 142 -6.36 7.19 24.57
C ILE A 142 -5.25 8.22 24.72
N VAL A 143 -4.29 8.28 23.78
CA VAL A 143 -3.21 9.26 23.85
C VAL A 143 -3.77 10.68 23.75
N TRP A 144 -4.74 10.91 22.86
CA TRP A 144 -5.43 12.20 22.79
C TRP A 144 -6.13 12.53 24.11
N LEU A 145 -6.83 11.57 24.71
CA LEU A 145 -7.58 11.76 25.94
C LEU A 145 -6.67 12.17 27.10
N VAL A 146 -5.52 11.50 27.23
CA VAL A 146 -4.50 11.83 28.23
C VAL A 146 -3.95 13.24 28.00
N LEU A 147 -3.61 13.58 26.75
CA LEU A 147 -3.09 14.91 26.40
C LEU A 147 -4.15 16.02 26.52
N ASN A 148 -5.42 15.68 26.37
CA ASN A 148 -6.57 16.55 26.58
C ASN A 148 -7.07 16.56 28.03
N LYS A 149 -6.27 16.02 28.97
CA LYS A 149 -6.55 15.99 30.41
C LYS A 149 -7.91 15.38 30.76
N PHE A 150 -8.30 14.32 30.06
CA PHE A 150 -9.57 13.61 30.25
C PHE A 150 -10.84 14.44 30.02
N HIS A 151 -10.74 15.62 29.42
CA HIS A 151 -11.91 16.38 29.00
C HIS A 151 -12.47 15.80 27.70
N ILE A 152 -13.74 15.38 27.73
CA ILE A 152 -14.44 14.84 26.55
C ILE A 152 -15.80 15.53 26.44
N ASN A 153 -16.12 16.00 25.23
CA ASN A 153 -17.44 16.53 24.89
C ASN A 153 -18.37 15.44 24.33
N ALA A 154 -18.50 14.34 25.09
CA ALA A 154 -19.34 13.20 24.73
C ALA A 154 -19.91 12.54 26.00
N SER A 155 -21.16 12.10 25.94
CA SER A 155 -21.77 11.29 27.01
C SER A 155 -21.48 9.80 26.81
N VAL A 156 -21.65 9.01 27.87
CA VAL A 156 -21.51 7.54 27.84
C VAL A 156 -22.41 6.89 26.77
N TRP A 157 -23.60 7.44 26.55
CA TRP A 157 -24.51 6.96 25.49
C TRP A 157 -23.93 7.11 24.08
N HIS A 158 -23.17 8.16 23.81
CA HIS A 158 -22.48 8.30 22.53
C HIS A 158 -21.43 7.21 22.35
N VAL A 159 -20.72 6.82 23.43
CA VAL A 159 -19.73 5.75 23.39
C VAL A 159 -20.39 4.39 23.15
N ILE A 160 -21.48 4.09 23.86
CA ILE A 160 -22.25 2.84 23.67
C ILE A 160 -22.79 2.77 22.25
N PHE A 161 -23.42 3.84 21.77
CA PHE A 161 -23.97 3.91 20.42
C PHE A 161 -22.87 3.79 19.35
N TYR A 162 -21.73 4.44 19.55
CA TYR A 162 -20.56 4.32 18.67
C TYR A 162 -20.05 2.89 18.59
N ALA A 163 -19.87 2.24 19.75
CA ALA A 163 -19.43 0.85 19.83
C ALA A 163 -20.42 -0.10 19.15
N PHE A 164 -21.72 0.11 19.36
CA PHE A 164 -22.78 -0.63 18.69
C PHE A 164 -22.69 -0.50 17.16
N LEU A 165 -22.56 0.72 16.63
CA LEU A 165 -22.46 0.94 15.18
C LEU A 165 -21.18 0.34 14.58
N VAL A 166 -20.04 0.47 15.25
CA VAL A 166 -18.78 -0.16 14.82
C VAL A 166 -18.92 -1.69 14.81
N ALA A 167 -19.51 -2.26 15.87
CA ALA A 167 -19.73 -3.70 15.97
C ALA A 167 -20.74 -4.19 14.92
N LEU A 168 -21.82 -3.46 14.67
CA LEU A 168 -22.82 -3.81 13.65
C LEU A 168 -22.21 -3.81 12.25
N THR A 169 -21.45 -2.77 11.91
CA THR A 169 -20.89 -2.60 10.55
C THR A 169 -19.62 -3.41 10.31
N GLY A 170 -18.67 -3.40 11.24
CA GLY A 170 -17.47 -4.23 11.16
C GLY A 170 -17.75 -5.71 11.40
N GLY A 171 -18.76 -6.02 12.23
CA GLY A 171 -19.24 -7.36 12.53
C GLY A 171 -20.14 -7.95 11.45
N PHE A 172 -20.65 -7.15 10.52
CA PHE A 172 -21.69 -7.55 9.56
C PHE A 172 -21.36 -8.87 8.84
N TRP A 173 -20.15 -8.98 8.28
CA TRP A 173 -19.76 -10.20 7.58
C TRP A 173 -19.60 -11.41 8.52
N PHE A 174 -19.09 -11.20 9.74
CA PHE A 174 -18.96 -12.28 10.72
C PHE A 174 -20.33 -12.80 11.16
N LEU A 175 -21.27 -11.90 11.42
CA LEU A 175 -22.67 -12.23 11.73
C LEU A 175 -23.31 -13.03 10.58
N LEU A 176 -23.11 -12.59 9.33
CA LEU A 176 -23.57 -13.33 8.16
C LEU A 176 -22.91 -14.71 8.03
N GLN A 177 -21.63 -14.87 8.35
CA GLN A 177 -20.98 -16.19 8.31
C GLN A 177 -21.57 -17.13 9.37
N ILE A 178 -21.74 -16.64 10.60
CA ILE A 178 -22.34 -17.42 11.70
C ILE A 178 -23.77 -17.83 11.36
N ALA A 179 -24.59 -16.88 10.87
CA ALA A 179 -25.98 -17.15 10.49
C ALA A 179 -26.12 -18.18 9.35
N ASN A 180 -25.12 -18.27 8.47
CA ASN A 180 -25.06 -19.25 7.38
C ASN A 180 -24.36 -20.57 7.79
N GLY A 181 -24.11 -20.80 9.07
CA GLY A 181 -23.47 -22.02 9.58
C GLY A 181 -21.95 -22.10 9.41
N ASN A 182 -21.30 -21.01 8.97
CA ASN A 182 -19.84 -20.96 8.75
C ASN A 182 -19.07 -20.44 9.99
N THR A 183 -19.47 -20.86 11.19
CA THR A 183 -18.86 -20.40 12.45
C THR A 183 -17.37 -20.76 12.54
N ASP A 184 -16.97 -21.91 12.02
CA ASP A 184 -15.57 -22.34 12.01
C ASP A 184 -14.65 -21.37 11.26
N LEU A 185 -15.14 -20.79 10.16
CA LEU A 185 -14.42 -19.79 9.38
C LEU A 185 -14.10 -18.54 10.20
N VAL A 186 -15.09 -18.09 11.00
CA VAL A 186 -14.92 -16.96 11.91
C VAL A 186 -13.89 -17.29 12.99
N MET A 187 -13.93 -18.50 13.54
CA MET A 187 -12.95 -18.94 14.54
C MET A 187 -11.54 -19.05 13.94
N GLU A 188 -11.38 -19.53 12.71
CA GLU A 188 -10.10 -19.55 12.01
C GLU A 188 -9.55 -18.15 11.79
N PHE A 189 -10.38 -17.19 11.37
CA PHE A 189 -10.00 -15.79 11.27
C PHE A 189 -9.48 -15.25 12.62
N ILE A 190 -10.23 -15.47 13.71
CA ILE A 190 -9.84 -14.99 15.06
C ILE A 190 -8.50 -15.61 15.47
N ARG A 191 -8.35 -16.94 15.37
CA ARG A 191 -7.09 -17.64 15.69
C ARG A 191 -5.93 -17.10 14.87
N TYR A 192 -6.14 -16.78 13.60
CA TYR A 192 -5.12 -16.19 12.75
C TYR A 192 -4.75 -14.76 13.13
N GLN A 193 -5.72 -13.91 13.47
CA GLN A 193 -5.41 -12.57 13.97
C GLN A 193 -4.58 -12.64 15.26
N ILE A 194 -4.91 -13.54 16.18
CA ILE A 194 -4.12 -13.76 17.42
C ILE A 194 -2.72 -14.24 17.09
N ARG A 195 -2.58 -15.24 16.20
CA ARG A 195 -1.27 -15.76 15.77
C ARG A 195 -0.38 -14.68 15.15
N LEU A 196 -0.94 -13.78 14.35
CA LEU A 196 -0.20 -12.66 13.75
C LEU A 196 0.44 -11.71 14.80
N PHE A 197 -0.08 -11.66 16.03
CA PHE A 197 0.57 -10.93 17.13
C PHE A 197 1.74 -11.70 17.77
N SER A 198 1.76 -13.03 17.65
CA SER A 198 2.67 -13.92 18.36
C SER A 198 3.78 -14.53 17.49
N THR A 199 3.62 -14.61 16.16
CA THR A 199 4.56 -15.29 15.25
C THR A 199 5.14 -14.38 14.15
N GLN A 200 6.36 -14.67 13.68
CA GLN A 200 7.04 -13.96 12.57
C GLN A 200 6.67 -14.58 11.21
N ASP A 201 5.47 -14.32 10.70
CA ASP A 201 4.97 -15.12 9.57
C ASP A 201 5.44 -14.67 8.16
N ALA A 202 6.32 -13.66 8.04
CA ALA A 202 6.58 -13.06 6.71
C ALA A 202 8.04 -13.03 6.22
N GLY A 203 9.04 -13.51 6.97
CA GLY A 203 10.44 -13.51 6.48
C GLY A 203 10.97 -12.13 6.02
N HIS A 204 10.31 -11.03 6.42
CA HIS A 204 10.63 -9.65 6.05
C HIS A 204 11.05 -8.90 7.31
N GLY A 205 12.16 -9.35 7.90
CA GLY A 205 12.84 -8.59 8.95
C GLY A 205 13.37 -7.30 8.35
N GLY A 206 13.14 -6.18 9.02
CA GLY A 206 13.73 -4.90 8.68
C GLY A 206 14.17 -4.18 9.94
N PHE A 207 15.13 -3.27 9.80
CA PHE A 207 15.64 -2.48 10.94
C PHE A 207 14.55 -1.57 11.52
N PHE A 208 14.73 -1.16 12.78
CA PHE A 208 13.72 -0.40 13.53
C PHE A 208 13.27 0.90 12.83
N LEU A 209 14.21 1.62 12.19
CA LEU A 209 13.95 2.88 11.50
C LEU A 209 13.46 2.70 10.04
N TYR A 210 13.08 1.48 9.62
CA TYR A 210 12.63 1.19 8.26
C TYR A 210 11.50 2.12 7.81
N HIS A 211 10.43 2.23 8.62
CA HIS A 211 9.29 3.07 8.28
C HIS A 211 9.61 4.56 8.35
N VAL A 212 10.58 4.97 9.17
CA VAL A 212 11.08 6.35 9.17
C VAL A 212 11.67 6.69 7.81
N LEU A 213 12.53 5.84 7.25
CA LEU A 213 13.10 6.07 5.92
C LEU A 213 12.06 6.01 4.80
N VAL A 214 11.13 5.05 4.87
CA VAL A 214 10.02 4.94 3.90
C VAL A 214 9.20 6.23 3.88
N LEU A 215 8.85 6.78 5.04
CA LEU A 215 8.08 8.02 5.12
C LEU A 215 8.91 9.24 4.72
N LEU A 216 10.17 9.30 5.14
CA LEU A 216 11.07 10.41 4.86
C LEU A 216 11.30 10.58 3.35
N LEU A 217 11.59 9.49 2.64
CA LEU A 217 11.82 9.51 1.19
C LEU A 217 10.52 9.44 0.39
N GLY A 218 9.59 8.60 0.84
CA GLY A 218 8.39 8.27 0.09
C GLY A 218 7.27 9.30 0.19
N VAL A 219 7.27 10.17 1.21
CA VAL A 219 6.29 11.26 1.33
C VAL A 219 6.93 12.61 1.02
N PHE A 220 8.13 12.62 0.41
CA PHE A 220 8.77 13.83 -0.09
C PHE A 220 7.84 14.57 -1.09
N PRO A 221 7.70 15.91 -1.00
CA PRO A 221 8.41 16.83 -0.11
C PRO A 221 7.75 17.06 1.26
N ALA A 222 6.51 16.58 1.44
CA ALA A 222 5.73 16.81 2.66
C ALA A 222 6.41 16.25 3.92
N SER A 223 7.17 15.15 3.82
CA SER A 223 7.93 14.58 4.93
C SER A 223 8.84 15.61 5.64
N VAL A 224 9.64 16.37 4.89
CA VAL A 224 10.56 17.39 5.44
C VAL A 224 9.83 18.65 5.89
N LEU A 225 8.80 19.04 5.14
CA LEU A 225 7.99 20.22 5.45
C LEU A 225 7.14 20.03 6.73
N ALA A 226 6.77 18.80 7.07
CA ALA A 226 6.00 18.49 8.27
C ALA A 226 6.84 18.55 9.57
N ILE A 227 8.16 18.34 9.50
CA ILE A 227 9.04 18.19 10.68
C ILE A 227 8.91 19.35 11.70
N PRO A 228 8.93 20.65 11.31
CA PRO A 228 8.83 21.75 12.28
C PRO A 228 7.51 21.78 13.06
N VAL A 229 6.48 21.09 12.57
CA VAL A 229 5.17 21.01 13.21
C VAL A 229 5.01 19.69 13.93
N LEU A 230 5.62 18.60 13.45
CA LEU A 230 5.58 17.28 14.10
C LEU A 230 6.07 17.28 15.56
N VAL A 231 7.05 18.13 15.87
CA VAL A 231 7.70 18.23 17.20
C VAL A 231 7.57 19.62 17.85
N GLY A 232 6.89 20.57 17.19
CA GLY A 232 6.89 21.98 17.58
C GLY A 232 5.60 22.47 18.23
N LYS A 233 5.66 23.65 18.87
CA LYS A 233 4.49 24.37 19.41
C LYS A 233 3.56 24.83 18.28
N GLN A 234 2.27 24.69 18.49
CA GLN A 234 1.24 25.00 17.50
C GLN A 234 0.73 26.43 17.70
N GLU A 235 0.57 27.17 16.60
CA GLU A 235 -0.09 28.48 16.60
C GLU A 235 -1.42 28.33 15.88
N THR A 236 -2.50 28.17 16.64
CA THR A 236 -3.84 27.88 16.12
C THR A 236 -4.84 28.88 16.68
N ALA A 237 -5.76 29.34 15.83
CA ALA A 237 -6.71 30.38 16.20
C ALA A 237 -7.98 29.82 16.86
N SER A 238 -8.33 28.55 16.62
CA SER A 238 -9.53 27.91 17.18
C SER A 238 -9.24 26.55 17.83
N SER A 239 -10.17 26.09 18.69
CA SER A 239 -10.08 24.75 19.32
C SER A 239 -10.01 23.64 18.27
N LEU A 240 -10.88 23.70 17.25
CA LEU A 240 -10.90 22.72 16.17
C LEU A 240 -9.55 22.62 15.44
N GLN A 241 -8.89 23.75 15.17
CA GLN A 241 -7.57 23.75 14.52
C GLN A 241 -6.51 23.09 15.42
N LYS A 242 -6.46 23.51 16.70
CA LYS A 242 -5.53 22.96 17.69
C LYS A 242 -5.67 21.45 17.81
N GLN A 243 -6.92 20.99 17.98
CA GLN A 243 -7.22 19.58 18.16
C GLN A 243 -6.95 18.80 16.89
N SER A 244 -7.31 19.33 15.71
CA SER A 244 -6.98 18.68 14.44
C SER A 244 -5.47 18.49 14.27
N VAL A 245 -4.63 19.49 14.56
CA VAL A 245 -3.17 19.36 14.49
C VAL A 245 -2.67 18.33 15.50
N LEU A 246 -3.16 18.36 16.74
CA LEU A 246 -2.81 17.38 17.78
C LEU A 246 -3.15 15.95 17.37
N TRP A 247 -4.37 15.70 16.88
CA TRP A 247 -4.81 14.40 16.40
C TRP A 247 -3.93 13.88 15.24
N MET A 248 -3.51 14.75 14.33
CA MET A 248 -2.60 14.35 13.24
C MET A 248 -1.21 13.98 13.74
N GLN A 249 -0.67 14.71 14.72
CA GLN A 249 0.60 14.36 15.37
C GLN A 249 0.50 13.01 16.08
N ILE A 250 -0.55 12.79 16.88
CA ILE A 250 -0.77 11.53 17.60
C ILE A 250 -0.92 10.39 16.61
N LEU A 251 -1.78 10.54 15.60
CA LEU A 251 -2.00 9.52 14.58
C LEU A 251 -0.70 9.13 13.86
N PHE A 252 0.11 10.13 13.50
CA PHE A 252 1.44 9.89 12.90
C PHE A 252 2.33 9.05 13.82
N TRP A 253 2.49 9.45 15.09
CA TRP A 253 3.38 8.77 16.02
C TRP A 253 2.88 7.37 16.39
N ILE A 254 1.57 7.20 16.63
CA ILE A 254 0.96 5.90 16.91
C ILE A 254 1.22 4.93 15.76
N VAL A 255 0.91 5.33 14.53
CA VAL A 255 1.08 4.45 13.35
C VAL A 255 2.56 4.16 13.13
N LEU A 256 3.43 5.17 13.20
CA LEU A 256 4.86 5.00 13.01
C LEU A 256 5.45 4.04 14.05
N ILE A 257 5.16 4.24 15.33
CA ILE A 257 5.69 3.41 16.43
C ILE A 257 5.15 1.99 16.33
N LEU A 258 3.83 1.83 16.14
CA LEU A 258 3.18 0.53 16.01
C LEU A 258 3.87 -0.33 14.94
N PHE A 259 4.02 0.21 13.72
CA PHE A 259 4.66 -0.53 12.64
C PHE A 259 6.19 -0.56 12.73
N SER A 260 6.82 0.28 13.56
CA SER A 260 8.26 0.19 13.88
C SER A 260 8.57 -0.91 14.91
N ILE A 261 7.60 -1.29 15.75
CA ILE A 261 7.75 -2.40 16.71
C ILE A 261 7.39 -3.75 16.07
N VAL A 262 6.41 -3.78 15.15
CA VAL A 262 6.01 -5.02 14.46
C VAL A 262 7.20 -5.61 13.69
N LYS A 263 7.43 -6.92 13.82
CA LYS A 263 8.59 -7.62 13.25
C LYS A 263 8.59 -7.64 11.71
N THR A 264 7.41 -7.79 11.11
CA THR A 264 7.23 -7.77 9.65
C THR A 264 7.23 -6.35 9.12
N LYS A 265 8.19 -6.01 8.25
CA LYS A 265 8.28 -4.70 7.59
C LYS A 265 7.87 -4.78 6.13
N ILE A 266 6.81 -4.08 5.77
CA ILE A 266 6.35 -3.93 4.38
C ILE A 266 6.12 -2.46 4.11
N VAL A 267 6.63 -1.93 2.99
CA VAL A 267 6.63 -0.50 2.63
C VAL A 267 5.30 0.20 2.94
N HIS A 268 4.17 -0.42 2.59
CA HIS A 268 2.86 0.21 2.73
C HIS A 268 2.25 0.11 4.15
N TYR A 269 2.86 -0.55 5.14
CA TYR A 269 2.27 -0.65 6.48
C TYR A 269 2.12 0.71 7.18
N SER A 270 3.09 1.61 7.00
CA SER A 270 3.04 2.97 7.54
C SER A 270 2.24 3.95 6.66
N SER A 271 1.52 3.48 5.65
CA SER A 271 0.85 4.36 4.67
C SER A 271 -0.27 5.23 5.24
N LEU A 272 -0.82 4.88 6.42
CA LEU A 272 -1.78 5.75 7.09
C LEU A 272 -1.13 7.08 7.51
N CYS A 273 0.19 7.12 7.72
CA CYS A 273 0.93 8.35 8.01
C CYS A 273 0.94 9.36 6.85
N TYR A 274 0.54 8.98 5.63
CA TYR A 274 0.50 9.91 4.49
C TYR A 274 -0.49 11.05 4.76
N PHE A 275 -1.63 10.76 5.38
CA PHE A 275 -2.63 11.76 5.74
C PHE A 275 -2.10 12.80 6.75
N PRO A 276 -1.63 12.43 7.96
CA PRO A 276 -1.12 13.40 8.92
C PRO A 276 0.15 14.10 8.43
N LEU A 277 1.06 13.43 7.72
CA LEU A 277 2.27 14.10 7.20
C LEU A 277 1.92 15.22 6.22
N THR A 278 1.05 14.94 5.26
CA THR A 278 0.66 15.93 4.24
C THR A 278 -0.18 17.06 4.85
N PHE A 279 -1.00 16.76 5.87
CA PHE A 279 -1.71 17.78 6.65
C PHE A 279 -0.74 18.72 7.37
N LEU A 280 0.23 18.15 8.10
CA LEU A 280 1.19 18.93 8.89
C LEU A 280 2.13 19.74 8.00
N ALA A 281 2.50 19.21 6.83
CA ALA A 281 3.23 19.94 5.80
C ALA A 281 2.40 21.12 5.24
N ALA A 282 1.12 20.90 4.93
CA ALA A 282 0.23 21.95 4.47
C ALA A 282 0.03 23.04 5.55
N TYR A 283 -0.09 22.64 6.82
CA TYR A 283 -0.17 23.57 7.95
C TYR A 283 1.10 24.40 8.09
N TYR A 284 2.27 23.76 7.98
CA TYR A 284 3.56 24.46 8.01
C TYR A 284 3.67 25.51 6.90
N VAL A 285 3.39 25.11 5.65
CA VAL A 285 3.46 26.02 4.50
C VAL A 285 2.42 27.14 4.61
N ASN A 286 1.21 26.84 5.07
CA ASN A 286 0.18 27.85 5.31
C ASN A 286 0.65 28.91 6.33
N ALA A 287 1.31 28.49 7.42
CA ALA A 287 1.89 29.38 8.41
C ALA A 287 3.08 30.21 7.87
N LEU A 288 3.91 29.65 6.98
CA LEU A 288 4.97 30.39 6.29
C LEU A 288 4.39 31.50 5.41
N ILE A 289 3.33 31.22 4.64
CA ILE A 289 2.70 32.21 3.76
C ILE A 289 2.04 33.33 4.57
N GLU A 290 1.49 33.03 5.74
CA GLU A 290 0.93 34.03 6.65
C GLU A 290 2.00 34.79 7.47
N GLY A 291 3.28 34.48 7.30
CA GLY A 291 4.37 35.12 8.07
C GLY A 291 4.41 34.74 9.54
N ARG A 292 3.66 33.70 9.95
CA ARG A 292 3.61 33.20 11.34
C ARG A 292 4.80 32.34 11.71
N ARG A 293 5.53 31.83 10.71
CA ARG A 293 6.75 31.04 10.91
C ARG A 293 7.85 31.46 9.95
N ASN A 294 9.08 31.23 10.37
CA ASN A 294 10.26 31.38 9.53
C ASN A 294 10.65 30.04 8.88
N TYR A 295 11.27 30.14 7.70
CA TYR A 295 11.80 28.99 6.97
C TYR A 295 13.27 28.75 7.34
N PRO A 296 13.60 27.68 8.09
CA PRO A 296 14.97 27.42 8.52
C PRO A 296 15.84 26.83 7.41
N GLN A 297 17.14 27.17 7.41
CA GLN A 297 18.10 26.74 6.39
C GLN A 297 18.28 25.21 6.32
N TRP A 298 18.12 24.48 7.42
CA TRP A 298 18.26 23.02 7.40
C TRP A 298 17.18 22.35 6.52
N GLN A 299 15.95 22.87 6.48
CA GLN A 299 14.90 22.30 5.62
C GLN A 299 15.29 22.39 4.16
N HIS A 300 15.93 23.51 3.81
CA HIS A 300 16.42 23.74 2.48
C HIS A 300 17.46 22.69 2.06
N VAL A 301 18.44 22.45 2.93
CA VAL A 301 19.48 21.44 2.72
C VAL A 301 18.87 20.04 2.57
N TRP A 302 17.95 19.66 3.45
CA TRP A 302 17.33 18.34 3.42
C TRP A 302 16.42 18.12 2.21
N LEU A 303 15.64 19.12 1.80
CA LEU A 303 14.85 19.04 0.56
C LEU A 303 15.76 18.83 -0.66
N TRP A 304 16.91 19.51 -0.71
CA TRP A 304 17.88 19.30 -1.79
C TRP A 304 18.53 17.94 -1.77
N ILE A 305 19.01 17.48 -0.61
CA ILE A 305 19.59 16.15 -0.47
C ILE A 305 18.62 15.09 -0.98
N GLN A 306 17.35 15.15 -0.56
CA GLN A 306 16.34 14.19 -1.03
C GLN A 306 16.06 14.31 -2.53
N THR A 307 16.05 15.52 -3.08
CA THR A 307 15.90 15.75 -4.52
C THR A 307 17.02 15.07 -5.30
N VAL A 308 18.28 15.30 -4.90
CA VAL A 308 19.45 14.73 -5.57
C VAL A 308 19.42 13.21 -5.45
N LEU A 309 19.16 12.68 -4.25
CA LEU A 309 19.05 11.24 -4.02
C LEU A 309 17.98 10.61 -4.94
N LEU A 310 16.78 11.19 -5.00
CA LEU A 310 15.69 10.70 -5.85
C LEU A 310 16.02 10.83 -7.35
N ALA A 311 16.63 11.93 -7.77
CA ALA A 311 17.02 12.16 -9.15
C ALA A 311 18.11 11.20 -9.63
N LEU A 312 18.98 10.73 -8.72
CA LEU A 312 20.01 9.73 -9.01
C LEU A 312 19.47 8.30 -9.13
N VAL A 313 18.27 7.99 -8.63
CA VAL A 313 17.75 6.61 -8.70
C VAL A 313 17.55 6.13 -10.15
N PRO A 314 16.82 6.86 -11.03
CA PRO A 314 16.69 6.49 -12.44
C PRO A 314 18.05 6.28 -13.14
N ALA A 315 18.97 7.19 -12.85
CA ALA A 315 20.31 7.24 -13.39
C ALA A 315 21.12 5.99 -13.05
N LEU A 316 21.20 5.68 -11.76
CA LEU A 316 21.91 4.52 -11.24
C LEU A 316 21.29 3.21 -11.73
N LEU A 317 19.95 3.13 -11.82
CA LEU A 317 19.27 1.95 -12.35
C LEU A 317 19.64 1.70 -13.81
N ILE A 318 19.67 2.74 -14.66
CA ILE A 318 20.09 2.58 -16.05
C ILE A 318 21.54 2.14 -16.13
N LEU A 319 22.46 2.78 -15.39
CA LEU A 319 23.87 2.40 -15.41
C LEU A 319 24.07 0.94 -14.99
N LEU A 320 23.33 0.48 -13.97
CA LEU A 320 23.34 -0.90 -13.50
C LEU A 320 22.86 -1.85 -14.60
N ILE A 321 21.75 -1.53 -15.26
CA ILE A 321 21.15 -2.40 -16.28
C ILE A 321 21.97 -2.42 -17.58
N GLN A 322 22.56 -1.29 -18.00
CA GLN A 322 23.44 -1.23 -19.16
C GLN A 322 24.74 -2.01 -18.94
N ASN A 323 25.27 -2.00 -17.72
CA ASN A 323 26.47 -2.75 -17.34
C ASN A 323 26.16 -4.12 -16.71
N ARG A 324 24.94 -4.65 -16.89
CA ARG A 324 24.52 -5.90 -16.24
C ARG A 324 25.41 -7.09 -16.56
N SER A 325 25.95 -7.19 -17.79
CA SER A 325 26.88 -8.27 -18.16
C SER A 325 28.18 -8.21 -17.36
N ARG A 326 28.75 -7.02 -17.20
CA ARG A 326 29.93 -6.78 -16.34
C ARG A 326 29.61 -7.07 -14.88
N LEU A 327 28.45 -6.62 -14.39
CA LEU A 327 28.00 -6.85 -13.01
C LEU A 327 27.79 -8.34 -12.70
N LEU A 328 27.25 -9.11 -13.65
CA LEU A 328 27.13 -10.55 -13.52
C LEU A 328 28.50 -11.23 -13.54
N ALA A 329 29.44 -10.73 -14.36
CA ALA A 329 30.80 -11.24 -14.44
C ALA A 329 31.63 -11.02 -13.17
N THR A 330 31.29 -10.03 -12.31
CA THR A 330 32.01 -9.83 -11.04
C THR A 330 31.73 -10.91 -10.00
N GLY A 331 30.68 -11.72 -10.18
CA GLY A 331 30.23 -12.71 -9.19
C GLY A 331 29.66 -12.10 -7.91
N TRP A 332 29.39 -10.79 -7.85
CA TRP A 332 28.80 -10.14 -6.68
C TRP A 332 27.35 -10.57 -6.44
N ILE A 333 26.62 -10.90 -7.51
CA ILE A 333 25.23 -11.37 -7.43
C ILE A 333 25.25 -12.87 -7.23
N ARG A 334 25.27 -13.29 -5.96
CA ARG A 334 25.37 -14.70 -5.57
C ARG A 334 24.06 -15.47 -5.71
N ASP A 335 22.91 -14.79 -5.71
CA ASP A 335 21.60 -15.45 -5.86
C ASP A 335 21.35 -15.79 -7.35
N PRO A 336 21.27 -17.08 -7.73
CA PRO A 336 21.03 -17.48 -9.12
C PRO A 336 19.71 -16.97 -9.67
N PHE A 337 18.69 -16.80 -8.81
CA PHE A 337 17.39 -16.26 -9.24
C PHE A 337 17.50 -14.78 -9.61
N ALA A 338 18.14 -13.95 -8.78
CA ALA A 338 18.42 -12.55 -9.10
C ALA A 338 19.31 -12.40 -10.34
N ALA A 339 20.35 -13.24 -10.48
CA ALA A 339 21.21 -13.24 -11.65
C ALA A 339 20.44 -13.58 -12.93
N GLY A 340 19.58 -14.60 -12.89
CA GLY A 340 18.69 -14.97 -13.99
C GLY A 340 17.70 -13.87 -14.35
N ASN A 341 17.07 -13.23 -13.35
CA ASN A 341 16.17 -12.09 -13.58
C ASN A 341 16.86 -10.98 -14.38
N LEU A 342 18.10 -10.63 -14.04
CA LEU A 342 18.87 -9.59 -14.74
C LEU A 342 19.20 -9.93 -16.20
N GLN A 343 19.08 -11.19 -16.62
CA GLN A 343 19.26 -11.57 -18.03
C GLN A 343 18.05 -11.19 -18.89
N ALA A 344 16.94 -10.73 -18.30
CA ALA A 344 15.78 -10.29 -19.06
C ALA A 344 16.16 -9.21 -20.10
N GLU A 345 15.70 -9.40 -21.33
CA GLU A 345 15.89 -8.46 -22.42
C GLU A 345 14.92 -7.28 -22.25
N VAL A 346 15.45 -6.18 -21.71
CA VAL A 346 14.68 -4.95 -21.50
C VAL A 346 15.45 -3.78 -22.07
N THR A 347 14.83 -3.08 -23.01
CA THR A 347 15.41 -1.92 -23.69
C THR A 347 15.06 -0.63 -22.94
N PHE A 348 16.09 0.11 -22.54
CA PHE A 348 15.99 1.47 -22.03
C PHE A 348 16.38 2.43 -23.15
N THR A 349 15.60 3.48 -23.35
CA THR A 349 15.80 4.42 -24.47
C THR A 349 16.71 5.60 -24.09
N GLY A 350 17.10 5.71 -22.82
CA GLY A 350 17.88 6.83 -22.29
C GLY A 350 17.01 8.00 -21.83
N ILE A 351 15.78 8.10 -22.34
CA ILE A 351 14.77 9.08 -21.91
C ILE A 351 14.55 8.97 -20.41
N GLU A 352 14.76 7.80 -19.79
CA GLU A 352 14.38 7.58 -18.41
C GLU A 352 15.15 8.43 -17.37
N TRP A 353 16.27 9.06 -17.76
CA TRP A 353 16.97 10.06 -16.94
C TRP A 353 16.20 11.39 -16.83
N MET A 354 15.33 11.70 -17.80
CA MET A 354 14.61 12.98 -17.85
C MET A 354 13.78 13.22 -16.60
N GLY A 355 13.20 12.18 -15.99
CA GLY A 355 12.49 12.31 -14.72
C GLY A 355 13.36 12.97 -13.65
N GLY A 356 14.58 12.48 -13.46
CA GLY A 356 15.52 13.04 -12.48
C GLY A 356 15.97 14.45 -12.83
N ALA A 357 16.22 14.73 -14.11
CA ALA A 357 16.58 16.07 -14.58
C ALA A 357 15.46 17.10 -14.32
N VAL A 358 14.21 16.74 -14.66
CA VAL A 358 13.03 17.57 -14.39
C VAL A 358 12.90 17.85 -12.89
N LEU A 359 13.09 16.83 -12.05
CA LEU A 359 13.04 17.00 -10.59
C LEU A 359 14.07 18.03 -10.11
N LEU A 360 15.31 17.97 -10.60
CA LEU A 360 16.38 18.89 -10.24
C LEU A 360 16.11 20.32 -10.71
N VAL A 361 15.61 20.51 -11.94
CA VAL A 361 15.29 21.84 -12.48
C VAL A 361 14.19 22.52 -11.66
N PHE A 362 13.07 21.82 -11.41
CA PHE A 362 11.99 22.36 -10.59
C PHE A 362 12.41 22.58 -9.14
N ALA A 363 13.28 21.74 -8.60
CA ALA A 363 13.86 21.95 -7.27
C ALA A 363 14.74 23.20 -7.18
N ALA A 364 15.55 23.46 -8.21
CA ALA A 364 16.37 24.67 -8.33
C ALA A 364 15.52 25.91 -8.36
N TRP A 365 14.48 25.90 -9.20
CA TRP A 365 13.57 27.02 -9.33
C TRP A 365 12.76 27.26 -8.05
N SER A 366 12.24 26.18 -7.46
CA SER A 366 11.57 26.20 -6.15
C SER A 366 12.46 26.87 -5.09
N LEU A 367 13.75 26.52 -5.04
CA LEU A 367 14.71 27.12 -4.10
C LEU A 367 14.74 28.66 -4.23
N LEU A 368 14.87 29.20 -5.45
CA LEU A 368 14.97 30.64 -5.67
C LEU A 368 13.77 31.40 -5.08
N HIS A 369 12.57 30.83 -5.20
CA HIS A 369 11.36 31.38 -4.59
C HIS A 369 11.34 31.25 -3.07
N PHE A 370 11.81 30.14 -2.49
CA PHE A 370 11.96 30.02 -1.03
C PHE A 370 12.94 31.06 -0.45
N LYS A 371 14.07 31.31 -1.13
CA LYS A 371 15.03 32.38 -0.76
C LYS A 371 14.43 33.78 -0.83
N SER A 372 13.55 34.01 -1.82
CA SER A 372 12.83 35.27 -2.00
C SER A 372 11.57 35.39 -1.14
N ARG A 373 11.36 34.46 -0.18
CA ARG A 373 10.18 34.36 0.69
C ARG A 373 8.83 34.17 -0.03
N GLU A 374 8.85 33.78 -1.31
CA GLU A 374 7.67 33.45 -2.10
C GLU A 374 7.25 31.98 -1.87
N TYR A 375 6.93 31.63 -0.63
CA TYR A 375 6.76 30.23 -0.19
C TYR A 375 5.68 29.45 -0.96
N LEU A 376 4.58 30.10 -1.35
CA LEU A 376 3.51 29.47 -2.12
C LEU A 376 4.02 29.00 -3.49
N ARG A 377 4.66 29.91 -4.25
CA ARG A 377 5.23 29.60 -5.57
C ARG A 377 6.33 28.55 -5.47
N GLY A 378 7.23 28.71 -4.50
CA GLY A 378 8.28 27.73 -4.23
C GLY A 378 7.72 26.33 -3.94
N THR A 379 6.63 26.25 -3.16
CA THR A 379 5.98 24.97 -2.83
C THR A 379 5.29 24.36 -4.05
N ILE A 380 4.56 25.15 -4.83
CA ILE A 380 3.88 24.67 -6.05
C ILE A 380 4.90 24.10 -7.04
N LEU A 381 6.00 24.82 -7.30
CA LEU A 381 7.07 24.35 -8.20
C LEU A 381 7.68 23.04 -7.70
N ARG A 382 7.89 22.91 -6.39
CA ARG A 382 8.40 21.67 -5.79
C ARG A 382 7.46 20.50 -6.06
N LEU A 383 6.17 20.69 -5.82
CA LEU A 383 5.16 19.65 -5.99
C LEU A 383 4.98 19.28 -7.47
N ILE A 384 5.02 20.25 -8.38
CA ILE A 384 5.00 19.99 -9.83
C ILE A 384 6.20 19.14 -10.23
N GLY A 385 7.41 19.50 -9.79
CA GLY A 385 8.62 18.72 -10.06
C GLY A 385 8.52 17.29 -9.55
N THR A 386 8.06 17.09 -8.31
CA THR A 386 7.88 15.75 -7.73
C THR A 386 6.79 14.95 -8.46
N LEU A 387 5.66 15.57 -8.81
CA LEU A 387 4.59 14.90 -9.55
C LEU A 387 5.04 14.50 -10.96
N ALA A 388 5.74 15.38 -11.67
CA ALA A 388 6.31 15.09 -12.97
C ALA A 388 7.31 13.94 -12.90
N PHE A 389 8.23 13.95 -11.92
CA PHE A 389 9.14 12.84 -11.65
C PHE A 389 8.41 11.53 -11.36
N THR A 390 7.35 11.57 -10.54
CA THR A 390 6.54 10.42 -10.17
C THR A 390 5.86 9.81 -11.39
N TRP A 391 5.16 10.65 -12.16
CA TRP A 391 4.46 10.24 -13.38
C TRP A 391 5.43 9.66 -14.42
N PHE A 392 6.57 10.32 -14.61
CA PHE A 392 7.61 9.87 -15.51
C PHE A 392 8.19 8.51 -15.05
N SER A 393 8.49 8.37 -13.76
CA SER A 393 8.98 7.13 -13.18
C SER A 393 7.98 5.98 -13.36
N MET A 394 6.69 6.24 -13.15
CA MET A 394 5.63 5.24 -13.41
C MET A 394 5.59 4.80 -14.87
N THR A 395 5.60 5.76 -15.78
CA THR A 395 5.39 5.52 -17.21
C THR A 395 6.56 4.73 -17.80
N PHE A 396 7.78 5.06 -17.40
CA PHE A 396 8.98 4.51 -18.03
C PHE A 396 9.68 3.42 -17.22
N PHE A 397 9.57 3.37 -15.88
CA PHE A 397 10.25 2.33 -15.09
C PHE A 397 9.35 1.17 -14.67
N THR A 398 8.07 1.39 -14.36
CA THR A 398 7.26 0.35 -13.72
C THR A 398 7.12 -0.91 -14.58
N SER A 399 6.80 -0.77 -15.87
CA SER A 399 6.71 -1.90 -16.80
C SER A 399 8.07 -2.57 -17.02
N ARG A 400 9.17 -1.81 -17.05
CA ARG A 400 10.52 -2.36 -17.24
C ARG A 400 11.00 -3.15 -16.02
N ILE A 401 10.73 -2.67 -14.81
CA ILE A 401 11.05 -3.39 -13.56
C ILE A 401 10.20 -4.67 -13.45
N GLU A 402 8.94 -4.62 -13.89
CA GLU A 402 8.09 -5.81 -13.98
C GLU A 402 8.67 -6.88 -14.93
N ALA A 403 9.28 -6.46 -16.04
CA ALA A 403 9.95 -7.33 -16.99
C ALA A 403 11.05 -8.20 -16.37
N PHE A 404 11.86 -7.60 -15.50
CA PHE A 404 12.92 -8.30 -14.77
C PHE A 404 12.37 -9.19 -13.64
N SER A 405 11.29 -8.78 -12.98
CA SER A 405 10.87 -9.43 -11.73
C SER A 405 9.92 -10.60 -11.91
N GLN A 406 9.01 -10.56 -12.90
CA GLN A 406 7.96 -11.58 -13.02
C GLN A 406 7.42 -11.84 -14.43
N ARG A 407 7.73 -11.01 -15.44
CA ARG A 407 7.12 -11.12 -16.78
C ARG A 407 7.24 -12.51 -17.40
N ALA A 408 8.41 -13.16 -17.29
CA ALA A 408 8.60 -14.50 -17.83
C ALA A 408 7.58 -15.52 -17.27
N ALA A 409 7.27 -15.42 -15.97
CA ALA A 409 6.25 -16.25 -15.34
C ALA A 409 4.84 -15.86 -15.81
N ILE A 410 4.53 -14.56 -15.89
CA ILE A 410 3.24 -14.07 -16.36
C ILE A 410 2.94 -14.50 -17.79
N ASP A 411 3.91 -14.35 -18.70
CA ASP A 411 3.77 -14.75 -20.11
C ASP A 411 3.49 -16.25 -20.23
N PHE A 412 4.19 -17.07 -19.45
CA PHE A 412 3.91 -18.51 -19.40
C PHE A 412 2.49 -18.80 -18.91
N TYR A 413 2.03 -18.15 -17.83
CA TYR A 413 0.67 -18.35 -17.32
C TYR A 413 -0.38 -17.96 -18.36
N LYS A 414 -0.21 -16.82 -19.04
CA LYS A 414 -1.09 -16.37 -20.13
C LYS A 414 -1.10 -17.35 -21.29
N SER A 415 0.05 -17.94 -21.65
CA SER A 415 0.13 -18.93 -22.72
C SER A 415 -0.71 -20.19 -22.47
N LYS A 416 -1.06 -20.45 -21.20
CA LYS A 416 -1.83 -21.61 -20.75
C LYS A 416 -3.30 -21.31 -20.46
N GLN A 417 -3.75 -20.06 -20.64
CA GLN A 417 -5.09 -19.61 -20.27
C GLN A 417 -6.22 -20.37 -20.98
N ASN A 418 -6.00 -20.80 -22.23
CA ASN A 418 -7.01 -21.48 -23.04
C ASN A 418 -6.79 -23.01 -23.13
N GLU A 419 -5.81 -23.53 -22.38
CA GLU A 419 -5.48 -24.96 -22.35
C GLU A 419 -6.10 -25.58 -21.09
N LYS A 420 -6.81 -26.72 -21.22
CA LYS A 420 -7.31 -27.47 -20.07
C LYS A 420 -6.13 -28.11 -19.32
N CYS A 421 -5.53 -27.37 -18.39
CA CYS A 421 -4.30 -27.76 -17.71
C CYS A 421 -4.17 -27.19 -16.28
N LEU A 422 -3.24 -27.77 -15.50
CA LEU A 422 -2.88 -27.27 -14.19
C LEU A 422 -1.56 -26.51 -14.21
N VAL A 423 -1.59 -25.19 -14.00
CA VAL A 423 -0.38 -24.39 -13.76
C VAL A 423 -0.11 -24.20 -12.26
N MET A 424 0.91 -24.89 -11.75
CA MET A 424 1.31 -24.86 -10.34
C MET A 424 2.63 -24.12 -10.14
N THR A 425 2.88 -23.71 -8.89
CA THR A 425 4.18 -23.14 -8.47
C THR A 425 4.86 -24.07 -7.47
N LEU A 426 6.17 -24.27 -7.63
CA LEU A 426 6.98 -25.12 -6.77
C LEU A 426 8.00 -24.28 -6.02
N GLY A 427 7.91 -24.29 -4.69
CA GLY A 427 8.88 -23.65 -3.81
C GLY A 427 8.77 -22.13 -3.70
N PHE A 428 7.69 -21.53 -4.21
CA PHE A 428 7.30 -20.15 -3.92
C PHE A 428 5.77 -20.02 -4.00
N LYS A 429 5.21 -18.97 -3.37
CA LYS A 429 3.78 -18.68 -3.43
C LYS A 429 3.50 -17.62 -4.49
N SER A 430 2.42 -17.81 -5.25
CA SER A 430 1.91 -16.83 -6.20
C SER A 430 0.40 -17.01 -6.35
N TYR A 431 -0.30 -15.90 -6.60
CA TYR A 431 -1.69 -15.93 -7.08
C TYR A 431 -1.78 -15.62 -8.59
N ALA A 432 -0.65 -15.24 -9.20
CA ALA A 432 -0.61 -14.87 -10.61
C ALA A 432 -0.88 -16.06 -11.53
N ASN A 433 -0.41 -17.26 -11.17
CA ASN A 433 -0.72 -18.49 -11.91
C ASN A 433 -2.21 -18.81 -11.89
N LEU A 434 -2.91 -18.52 -10.79
CA LEU A 434 -4.36 -18.74 -10.72
C LEU A 434 -5.12 -17.74 -11.59
N TYR A 435 -4.70 -16.47 -11.54
CA TYR A 435 -5.35 -15.38 -12.27
C TYR A 435 -5.11 -15.46 -13.78
N TYR A 436 -3.85 -15.51 -14.22
CA TYR A 436 -3.49 -15.43 -15.64
C TYR A 436 -3.69 -16.73 -16.41
N ALA A 437 -3.62 -17.89 -15.74
CA ALA A 437 -4.00 -19.16 -16.37
C ALA A 437 -5.51 -19.43 -16.29
N ALA A 438 -6.31 -18.47 -15.79
CA ALA A 438 -7.77 -18.57 -15.67
C ALA A 438 -8.26 -19.89 -15.00
N ARG A 439 -7.65 -20.23 -13.86
CA ARG A 439 -7.94 -21.47 -13.11
C ARG A 439 -9.44 -21.71 -12.93
N THR A 440 -9.91 -22.89 -13.33
CA THR A 440 -11.32 -23.28 -13.21
C THR A 440 -11.64 -24.04 -11.91
N PRO A 441 -12.92 -24.16 -11.50
CA PRO A 441 -13.30 -24.97 -10.34
C PRO A 441 -12.94 -26.46 -10.48
N GLU A 442 -13.05 -27.02 -11.70
CA GLU A 442 -12.72 -28.43 -11.98
C GLU A 442 -11.23 -28.68 -11.76
N GLU A 443 -10.38 -27.86 -12.38
CA GLU A 443 -8.93 -27.87 -12.17
C GLU A 443 -8.56 -27.71 -10.71
N SER A 444 -9.24 -26.82 -10.00
CA SER A 444 -8.95 -26.57 -8.60
C SER A 444 -9.21 -27.77 -7.71
N ARG A 445 -10.17 -28.63 -8.04
CA ARG A 445 -10.42 -29.86 -7.26
C ARG A 445 -9.24 -30.81 -7.34
N LEU A 446 -8.56 -30.87 -8.49
CA LEU A 446 -7.38 -31.70 -8.67
C LEU A 446 -6.22 -31.30 -7.75
N THR A 447 -6.20 -30.08 -7.20
CA THR A 447 -5.15 -29.67 -6.26
C THR A 447 -5.16 -30.45 -4.94
N SER A 448 -6.23 -31.18 -4.63
CA SER A 448 -6.27 -32.11 -3.49
C SER A 448 -5.31 -33.30 -3.66
N LEU A 449 -4.91 -33.63 -4.89
CA LEU A 449 -3.90 -34.65 -5.17
C LEU A 449 -2.51 -34.28 -4.62
N GLY A 450 -2.27 -33.01 -4.31
CA GLY A 450 -1.03 -32.57 -3.67
C GLY A 450 0.20 -32.94 -4.50
N GLU A 451 1.08 -33.77 -3.94
CA GLU A 451 2.30 -34.24 -4.61
C GLU A 451 2.03 -35.24 -5.73
N GLU A 452 0.89 -35.95 -5.71
CA GLU A 452 0.52 -36.92 -6.74
C GLU A 452 0.31 -36.27 -8.12
N LEU A 453 0.05 -34.95 -8.16
CA LEU A 453 0.03 -34.18 -9.39
C LEU A 453 1.34 -34.30 -10.18
N TYR A 454 2.47 -34.36 -9.47
CA TYR A 454 3.79 -34.46 -10.07
C TYR A 454 4.20 -35.89 -10.38
N LYS A 455 3.34 -36.86 -10.04
CA LYS A 455 3.46 -38.28 -10.40
C LYS A 455 2.54 -38.66 -11.57
N GLY A 456 1.96 -37.69 -12.28
CA GLY A 456 1.17 -37.95 -13.49
C GLY A 456 -0.31 -38.28 -13.23
N MET A 457 -0.78 -38.28 -11.97
CA MET A 457 -2.14 -38.71 -11.61
C MET A 457 -3.23 -37.65 -11.87
N ALA A 458 -2.92 -36.52 -12.49
CA ALA A 458 -3.89 -35.44 -12.69
C ALA A 458 -4.89 -35.70 -13.83
N GLY A 459 -4.58 -36.62 -14.75
CA GLY A 459 -5.39 -36.90 -15.95
C GLY A 459 -5.46 -35.77 -16.98
N ILE A 460 -4.83 -34.61 -16.71
CA ILE A 460 -4.68 -33.48 -17.62
C ILE A 460 -3.23 -32.95 -17.52
N PRO A 461 -2.74 -32.18 -18.51
CA PRO A 461 -1.40 -31.61 -18.45
C PRO A 461 -1.17 -30.80 -17.17
N VAL A 462 -0.06 -31.07 -16.48
CA VAL A 462 0.38 -30.32 -15.29
C VAL A 462 1.67 -29.60 -15.62
N TYR A 463 1.64 -28.29 -15.50
CA TYR A 463 2.79 -27.41 -15.61
C TYR A 463 3.23 -26.94 -14.24
N ALA A 464 4.54 -26.94 -14.01
CA ALA A 464 5.13 -26.47 -12.76
C ALA A 464 6.16 -25.37 -13.05
N VAL A 465 6.03 -24.26 -12.34
CA VAL A 465 7.01 -23.15 -12.40
C VAL A 465 7.77 -23.09 -11.09
N THR A 466 9.10 -23.05 -11.16
CA THR A 466 9.98 -22.86 -10.00
C THR A 466 11.06 -21.83 -10.25
N LYS A 467 11.77 -21.43 -9.20
CA LYS A 467 12.97 -20.60 -9.31
C LYS A 467 14.15 -21.49 -9.65
N ILE A 468 15.07 -21.01 -10.48
CA ILE A 468 16.27 -21.74 -10.92
C ILE A 468 17.10 -22.28 -9.75
N SER A 469 17.15 -21.55 -8.62
CA SER A 469 17.83 -21.99 -7.40
C SER A 469 17.24 -23.24 -6.73
N LYS A 470 16.03 -23.66 -7.13
CA LYS A 470 15.34 -24.86 -6.62
C LYS A 470 15.14 -25.95 -7.67
N LYS A 471 15.63 -25.74 -8.90
CA LYS A 471 15.48 -26.67 -10.03
C LYS A 471 15.89 -28.11 -9.67
N GLU A 472 17.16 -28.29 -9.32
CA GLU A 472 17.74 -29.62 -9.06
C GLU A 472 17.03 -30.34 -7.91
N LYS A 473 16.60 -29.59 -6.89
CA LYS A 473 15.83 -30.14 -5.78
C LYS A 473 14.51 -30.76 -6.27
N TYR A 474 13.76 -30.05 -7.10
CA TYR A 474 12.45 -30.51 -7.54
C TYR A 474 12.52 -31.57 -8.64
N LEU A 475 13.51 -31.51 -9.53
CA LEU A 475 13.72 -32.59 -10.52
C LEU A 475 14.12 -33.92 -9.86
N LYS A 476 14.93 -33.88 -8.78
CA LYS A 476 15.24 -35.08 -8.00
C LYS A 476 14.04 -35.61 -7.21
N MET A 477 13.20 -34.70 -6.71
CA MET A 477 12.01 -35.05 -5.92
C MET A 477 10.88 -35.63 -6.78
N TYR A 478 10.73 -35.15 -8.01
CA TYR A 478 9.66 -35.55 -8.92
C TYR A 478 10.23 -35.97 -10.28
N PRO A 479 10.56 -37.26 -10.49
CA PRO A 479 11.23 -37.73 -11.69
C PRO A 479 10.46 -37.54 -13.00
N LEU A 480 9.12 -37.41 -12.94
CA LEU A 480 8.28 -37.15 -14.12
C LEU A 480 8.25 -35.68 -14.54
N LEU A 481 8.89 -34.77 -13.80
CA LEU A 481 9.03 -33.38 -14.25
C LEU A 481 10.09 -33.28 -15.35
N GLN A 482 9.66 -32.83 -16.52
CA GLN A 482 10.54 -32.48 -17.63
C GLN A 482 10.64 -30.97 -17.77
N VAL A 483 11.87 -30.47 -17.91
CA VAL A 483 12.13 -29.05 -18.17
C VAL A 483 11.75 -28.74 -19.61
N LEU A 484 10.83 -27.80 -19.79
CA LEU A 484 10.50 -27.24 -21.10
C LEU A 484 11.57 -26.24 -21.51
N TYR A 485 11.82 -25.25 -20.66
CA TYR A 485 12.86 -24.24 -20.84
C TYR A 485 13.10 -23.45 -19.55
N GLU A 486 14.16 -22.65 -19.54
CA GLU A 486 14.49 -21.69 -18.49
C GLU A 486 14.45 -20.28 -19.06
N LYS A 487 13.91 -19.32 -18.31
CA LYS A 487 13.86 -17.92 -18.74
C LYS A 487 13.82 -16.99 -17.53
N ASN A 488 14.72 -16.01 -17.53
CA ASN A 488 14.80 -14.94 -16.54
C ASN A 488 14.72 -15.45 -15.10
N GLY A 489 15.54 -16.46 -14.74
CA GLY A 489 15.56 -17.04 -13.40
C GLY A 489 14.42 -18.01 -13.06
N PHE A 490 13.43 -18.18 -13.93
CA PHE A 490 12.37 -19.18 -13.77
C PHE A 490 12.66 -20.43 -14.60
N VAL A 491 12.19 -21.57 -14.10
CA VAL A 491 12.23 -22.87 -14.78
C VAL A 491 10.80 -23.32 -15.00
N PHE A 492 10.48 -23.62 -16.25
CA PHE A 492 9.15 -24.04 -16.70
C PHE A 492 9.21 -25.52 -17.01
N MET A 493 8.36 -26.29 -16.34
CA MET A 493 8.35 -27.75 -16.42
C MET A 493 6.95 -28.26 -16.73
N GLN A 494 6.90 -29.46 -17.30
CA GLN A 494 5.68 -30.22 -17.51
C GLN A 494 5.85 -31.61 -16.88
N VAL A 495 4.80 -32.12 -16.26
CA VAL A 495 4.74 -33.51 -15.81
C VAL A 495 4.44 -34.37 -17.04
N THR A 496 5.30 -35.33 -17.36
CA THR A 496 4.98 -36.34 -18.37
C THR A 496 3.84 -37.22 -17.88
N PRO A 497 2.81 -37.49 -18.71
CA PRO A 497 1.84 -38.52 -18.40
C PRO A 497 2.57 -39.84 -18.19
N GLU A 498 2.17 -40.62 -17.17
CA GLU A 498 2.53 -42.04 -17.18
C GLU A 498 1.98 -42.62 -18.49
N LYS A 499 2.85 -43.22 -19.31
CA LYS A 499 2.37 -44.09 -20.38
C LYS A 499 1.50 -45.13 -19.69
N SER A 500 0.22 -45.24 -20.07
CA SER A 500 -0.54 -46.42 -19.68
C SER A 500 0.26 -47.61 -20.20
N THR A 501 0.82 -48.39 -19.28
CA THR A 501 1.21 -49.75 -19.58
C THR A 501 -0.10 -50.49 -19.71
N ASP A 502 -0.69 -50.43 -20.89
CA ASP A 502 -1.77 -51.33 -21.32
C ASP A 502 -1.27 -52.78 -21.28
#